data_AF-A0A970XJK1-F1
#
_entry.id   AF-A0A970XJK1-F1
#
_cell.length_a   1.000
_cell.length_b   1.000
_cell.length_c   1.000
_cell.angle_alpha   90.00
_cell.angle_beta   90.00
_cell.angle_gamma   90.00
#
_symmetry.space_group_name_H-M   'P 1'
#
loop_
_entity.id
_entity.type
_entity.pdbx_description
1 polymer ?
#
loop_
_entity_poly.entity_id
_entity_poly.type
_entity_poly.pdbx_seq_one_letter_code
_entity_poly.pdbx_strand_id
1 'polypeptide(L)' 'MKKEVLKVLSNEKLTETIFEMRLSGSSPMLPGQFVELLIPGFSLRRPFSVAEYDKGILTIIYKVMGRGTEEM' A
#
# COMPACT_ATOMS: atom_id res chain seq x y z
N MET A 1 2.72 2.88 17.03
CA MET A 1 2.71 2.59 15.58
C MET A 1 4.04 2.99 14.97
N LYS A 2 4.70 2.08 14.25
CA LYS A 2 5.98 2.36 13.59
C LYS A 2 5.70 3.12 12.28
N LYS A 3 6.45 4.19 12.03
CA LYS A 3 6.39 4.93 10.75
C LYS A 3 7.63 4.57 9.95
N GLU A 4 7.42 4.11 8.73
CA GLU A 4 8.48 3.72 7.81
C GLU A 4 8.27 4.42 6.48
N VAL A 5 9.35 4.93 5.90
CA VAL A 5 9.33 5.46 4.53
C VAL A 5 9.63 4.28 3.61
N LEU A 6 8.65 3.92 2.80
CA LEU A 6 8.75 2.80 1.87
C LEU A 6 9.00 3.32 0.46
N LYS A 7 9.74 2.54 -0.33
CA LYS A 7 9.95 2.85 -1.75
C LYS A 7 8.98 2.05 -2.60
N VAL A 8 8.21 2.74 -3.42
CA VAL A 8 7.36 2.12 -4.45
C VAL A 8 8.26 1.47 -5.50
N LEU A 9 8.10 0.17 -5.68
CA LEU A 9 8.76 -0.61 -6.72
C LEU A 9 7.91 -0.67 -7.99
N SER A 10 6.61 -0.91 -7.84
CA SER A 10 5.63 -0.92 -8.93
C SER A 10 4.25 -0.52 -8.40
N ASN A 11 3.43 0.02 -9.30
CA ASN A 11 2.01 0.27 -9.07
C ASN A 11 1.26 -0.07 -10.38
N GLU A 12 0.81 -1.31 -10.48
CA GLU A 12 0.27 -1.88 -11.72
C GLU A 12 -1.26 -1.95 -11.67
N LYS A 13 -1.88 -1.61 -12.80
CA LYS A 13 -3.33 -1.63 -12.95
C LYS A 13 -3.80 -3.05 -13.26
N LEU A 14 -4.56 -3.67 -12.35
CA LEU A 14 -5.15 -5.00 -12.54
C LEU A 14 -6.49 -4.92 -13.28
N THR A 15 -7.30 -3.91 -12.96
CA THR A 15 -8.58 -3.62 -13.62
C THR A 15 -8.78 -2.12 -13.73
N GLU A 16 -9.89 -1.65 -14.29
CA GLU A 16 -10.22 -0.21 -14.38
C GLU A 16 -10.07 0.55 -13.05
N THR A 17 -10.32 -0.11 -11.92
CA THR A 17 -10.34 0.51 -10.58
C THR A 17 -9.46 -0.20 -9.56
N ILE A 18 -8.80 -1.31 -9.88
CA ILE A 18 -8.01 -2.10 -8.92
C ILE A 18 -6.54 -2.07 -9.34
N PHE A 19 -5.67 -1.83 -8.37
CA PHE A 19 -4.22 -1.72 -8.53
C PHE A 19 -3.48 -2.63 -7.56
N GLU A 20 -2.34 -3.15 -8.00
CA GLU A 20 -1.35 -3.82 -7.19
C GLU A 20 -0.15 -2.89 -7.00
N MET A 21 0.19 -2.59 -5.74
CA MET A 21 1.36 -1.81 -5.41
C MET A 21 2.36 -2.65 -4.63
N ARG A 22 3.61 -2.67 -5.11
CA ARG A 22 4.73 -3.34 -4.45
C ARG A 22 5.65 -2.31 -3.82
N LEU A 23 5.94 -2.50 -2.54
CA LEU A 23 6.68 -1.58 -1.69
C LEU A 23 7.90 -2.30 -1.12
N SER A 24 9.04 -1.61 -1.06
CA SER A 24 10.27 -2.13 -0.43
C SER A 24 10.66 -1.32 0.80
N GLY A 25 11.39 -1.98 1.70
CA GLY A 25 11.90 -1.36 2.93
C GLY A 25 10.95 -1.43 4.11
N SER A 26 9.89 -2.25 4.05
CA SER A 26 8.99 -2.45 5.18
C SER A 26 9.55 -3.49 6.14
N SER A 27 9.21 -3.34 7.42
CA SER A 27 9.41 -4.42 8.40
C SER A 27 8.67 -5.70 7.96
N PRO A 28 9.13 -6.88 8.45
CA PRO A 28 8.43 -8.14 8.25
C PRO A 28 6.96 -8.05 8.65
N MET A 29 6.09 -8.51 7.75
CA MET A 29 4.65 -8.52 7.96
C MET A 29 4.11 -9.94 7.96
N LEU A 30 3.12 -10.19 8.80
CA LEU A 30 2.42 -11.45 8.94
C LEU A 30 1.01 -11.36 8.33
N PRO A 31 0.44 -12.49 7.87
CA PRO A 31 -0.94 -12.54 7.43
C PRO A 31 -1.92 -11.99 8.48
N GLY A 32 -2.92 -11.22 8.02
CA GLY A 32 -3.92 -10.58 8.89
C GLY A 32 -3.49 -9.23 9.49
N GLN A 33 -2.26 -8.76 9.21
CA GLN A 33 -1.85 -7.40 9.54
C GLN A 33 -2.28 -6.38 8.47
N PHE A 34 -2.30 -5.11 8.88
CA PHE A 34 -2.66 -3.97 8.06
C PHE A 34 -1.54 -2.94 8.04
N VAL A 35 -1.45 -2.20 6.94
CA VAL A 35 -0.61 -1.01 6.81
C VAL A 35 -1.46 0.22 6.57
N GLU A 36 -1.00 1.36 7.06
CA GLU A 36 -1.67 2.64 6.87
C GLU A 36 -0.83 3.55 5.99
N LEU A 37 -1.29 3.82 4.78
CA LEU A 37 -0.60 4.74 3.87
C LEU A 37 -1.06 6.18 4.10
N LEU A 38 -0.08 7.07 4.26
CA LEU A 38 -0.27 8.51 4.27
C LEU A 38 0.18 9.06 2.92
N ILE A 39 -0.71 9.79 2.25
CA ILE A 39 -0.41 10.42 0.96
C ILE A 39 -0.21 11.91 1.20
N PRO A 40 0.86 12.52 0.68
CA PRO A 40 1.05 13.96 0.73
C PRO A 40 -0.22 14.71 0.25
N GLY A 41 -0.61 15.77 0.95
CA GLY A 41 -1.81 16.55 0.62
C GLY A 41 -3.13 16.00 1.18
N PHE A 42 -3.13 14.83 1.84
CA PHE A 42 -4.31 14.29 2.50
C PHE A 42 -4.06 14.03 3.99
N SER A 43 -5.03 14.40 4.83
CA SER A 43 -4.95 14.23 6.29
C SER A 43 -5.27 12.81 6.76
N LEU A 44 -6.12 12.09 6.02
CA LEU A 44 -6.58 10.75 6.38
C LEU A 44 -5.63 9.67 5.84
N ARG A 45 -5.32 8.70 6.71
CA ARG A 45 -4.58 7.49 6.37
C ARG A 45 -5.50 6.45 5.72
N ARG A 46 -4.95 5.62 4.85
CA ARG A 46 -5.68 4.54 4.16
C ARG A 46 -5.19 3.20 4.69
N PRO A 47 -6.02 2.47 5.47
CA PRO A 47 -5.67 1.14 5.92
C PRO A 47 -5.82 0.14 4.77
N PHE A 48 -4.79 -0.65 4.50
CA PHE A 48 -4.80 -1.73 3.54
C PHE A 48 -4.32 -3.03 4.18
N SER A 49 -4.99 -4.12 3.83
CA SER A 49 -4.54 -5.47 4.18
C SER A 49 -3.23 -5.76 3.44
N VAL A 50 -2.33 -6.48 4.11
CA VAL A 50 -1.15 -7.06 3.46
C VAL A 50 -1.61 -8.21 2.56
N ALA A 51 -1.39 -8.09 1.24
CA ALA A 51 -1.73 -9.15 0.29
C ALA A 51 -0.61 -10.21 0.23
N GLU A 52 0.63 -9.76 0.24
CA GLU A 52 1.82 -10.62 0.26
C GLU A 52 2.98 -9.90 0.97
N TYR A 53 3.86 -10.67 1.60
CA TYR A 53 5.17 -10.19 2.01
C TYR A 53 6.23 -11.25 1.70
N ASP A 54 7.08 -10.99 0.71
CA ASP A 54 8.19 -11.88 0.33
C ASP A 54 9.49 -11.09 0.20
N LYS A 55 10.59 -11.62 0.77
CA LYS A 55 11.96 -11.06 0.65
C LYS A 55 12.06 -9.54 0.87
N GLY A 56 11.29 -8.99 1.80
CA GLY A 56 11.31 -7.54 2.09
C GLY A 56 10.44 -6.68 1.17
N ILE A 57 9.63 -7.32 0.32
CA ILE A 57 8.67 -6.68 -0.56
C ILE A 57 7.27 -6.88 0.02
N LEU A 58 6.62 -5.77 0.36
CA LEU A 58 5.22 -5.72 0.75
C LEU A 58 4.37 -5.49 -0.50
N THR A 59 3.39 -6.36 -0.74
CA THR A 59 2.38 -6.18 -1.78
C THR A 59 1.06 -5.80 -1.13
N ILE A 60 0.43 -4.75 -1.65
CA ILE A 60 -0.95 -4.38 -1.33
C ILE A 60 -1.78 -4.35 -2.60
N ILE A 61 -3.07 -4.67 -2.46
CA ILE A 61 -4.05 -4.52 -3.52
C ILE A 61 -5.08 -3.52 -3.03
N TYR A 62 -5.33 -2.49 -3.83
CA TYR A 62 -6.31 -1.45 -3.48
C TYR A 62 -7.25 -1.15 -4.63
N LYS A 63 -8.45 -0.70 -4.27
CA LYS A 63 -9.44 -0.20 -5.20
C LYS A 63 -9.52 1.32 -5.10
N VAL A 64 -9.56 1.98 -6.25
CA VAL A 64 -9.82 3.41 -6.37
C VAL A 64 -11.29 3.69 -6.03
N MET A 65 -11.51 4.40 -4.93
CA MET A 65 -12.85 4.73 -4.40
C MET A 65 -13.02 6.23 -4.09
N GLY A 66 -12.01 7.05 -4.39
CA GLY A 66 -12.05 8.50 -4.28
C GLY A 66 -10.67 9.14 -4.42
N ARG A 67 -10.62 10.47 -4.33
CA ARG A 67 -9.43 11.30 -4.59
C ARG A 67 -8.15 10.85 -3.88
N GLY A 68 -8.28 10.30 -2.67
CA GLY A 68 -7.14 9.76 -1.94
C GLY A 68 -6.46 8.61 -2.67
N THR A 69 -7.25 7.61 -3.09
CA THR A 69 -6.74 6.44 -3.81
C THR A 69 -6.43 6.72 -5.28
N GLU A 70 -6.94 7.81 -5.85
CA GLU A 70 -6.60 8.27 -7.20
C GLU A 70 -5.17 8.84 -7.28
N GLU A 71 -4.67 9.43 -6.18
CA GLU A 71 -3.34 10.05 -6.08
C GLU A 71 -2.25 9.08 -5.56
N MET A 72 -2.56 7.78 -5.50
CA MET A 72 -1.63 6.69 -5.12
C MET A 72 -0.98 6.06 -6.34
#